data_AF-A0A501VS93-F1
#
_entry.id   AF-A0A501VS93-F1
#
_cell.length_a   1.000
_cell.length_b   1.000
_cell.length_c   1.000
_cell.angle_alpha   90.00
_cell.angle_beta   90.00
_cell.angle_gamma   90.00
#
_symmetry.space_group_name_H-M   'P 1'
#
loop_
_entity.id
_entity.type
_entity.pdbx_description
1 polymer ?
#
loop_
_entity_poly.entity_id
_entity_poly.type
_entity_poly.pdbx_seq_one_letter_code
_entity_poly.pdbx_strand_id
1 'polypeptide(L)'
;MGKSIAGAAVLYERNPNADRTLSLHYGAGIGAVLGTNDDWLPSLPLFVGANLGRSNNKFEFGLAGFITTKEYFSNRLNNCFDCEGDFSTIVPFTLYLGFKHYPKDGNGFFYHINTQPILITNSYLPVLPWIGAGVGYSFLKQ
;
A
#
# COMPACT_ATOMS: atom_id res chain seq x y z
N MET A 1 -20.58 -7.09 -4.58
CA MET A 1 -20.38 -6.00 -3.60
C MET A 1 -18.88 -5.87 -3.35
N GLY A 2 -18.36 -4.63 -3.36
CA GLY A 2 -16.93 -4.38 -3.20
C GLY A 2 -16.41 -4.92 -1.88
N LYS A 3 -15.23 -5.55 -1.91
CA LYS A 3 -14.60 -6.17 -0.74
C LYS A 3 -13.84 -5.09 0.02
N SER A 4 -14.15 -4.96 1.30
CA SER A 4 -13.46 -4.05 2.22
C SER A 4 -12.21 -4.75 2.76
N ILE A 5 -11.02 -4.28 2.38
CA ILE A 5 -9.75 -4.78 2.89
C ILE A 5 -9.23 -3.73 3.87
N ALA A 6 -9.18 -4.08 5.15
CA ALA A 6 -8.66 -3.22 6.20
C ALA A 6 -7.58 -3.97 6.99
N GLY A 7 -6.53 -3.28 7.40
CA GLY A 7 -5.37 -3.94 7.97
C GLY A 7 -4.33 -3.00 8.53
N ALA A 8 -3.66 -3.43 9.60
CA ALA A 8 -2.46 -2.77 10.10
C ALA A 8 -1.24 -3.29 9.34
N ALA A 9 -0.31 -2.39 9.04
CA ALA A 9 0.93 -2.71 8.34
C ALA A 9 2.10 -1.90 8.89
N VAL A 10 3.26 -2.53 8.94
CA VAL A 10 4.55 -1.86 9.10
C VAL A 10 5.18 -1.75 7.73
N LEU A 11 5.46 -0.52 7.30
CA LEU A 11 5.95 -0.21 5.97
C LEU A 11 7.36 0.35 6.03
N TYR A 12 8.22 -0.13 5.15
CA TYR A 12 9.44 0.58 4.78
C TYR A 12 9.15 1.41 3.53
N GLU A 13 9.45 2.71 3.60
CA GLU A 13 9.34 3.63 2.47
C GLU A 13 10.71 4.17 2.09
N ARG A 14 11.00 4.16 0.80
CA ARG A 14 12.13 4.89 0.24
C ARG A 14 11.63 6.07 -0.59
N ASN A 15 11.97 7.26 -0.13
CA ASN A 15 11.79 8.50 -0.88
C ASN A 15 13.19 9.06 -1.24
N PRO A 16 13.67 8.89 -2.49
CA PRO A 16 15.05 9.25 -2.86
C PRO A 16 15.34 10.74 -2.79
N ASN A 17 14.33 11.60 -2.69
CA ASN A 17 14.47 13.06 -2.73
C ASN A 17 13.35 13.77 -1.94
N ALA A 18 13.31 13.62 -0.62
CA ALA A 18 12.33 14.30 0.24
C ALA A 18 12.34 15.85 0.06
N ASP A 19 13.45 16.44 -0.39
CA ASP A 19 13.57 17.89 -0.59
C ASP A 19 13.01 18.38 -1.94
N ARG A 20 12.84 17.50 -2.93
CA ARG A 20 12.35 17.92 -4.25
C ARG A 20 10.85 18.21 -4.24
N THR A 21 10.43 19.18 -5.04
CA THR A 21 9.00 19.50 -5.22
C THR A 21 8.22 18.30 -5.77
N LEU A 22 8.85 17.46 -6.58
CA LEU A 22 8.33 16.20 -7.07
C LEU A 22 9.32 15.07 -6.76
N SER A 23 8.87 14.01 -6.10
CA SER A 23 9.69 12.84 -5.78
C SER A 23 8.89 11.55 -5.93
N LEU A 24 9.44 10.57 -6.65
CA LEU A 24 8.89 9.21 -6.68
C LEU A 24 9.25 8.49 -5.38
N HIS A 25 8.34 7.68 -4.87
CA HIS A 25 8.59 6.85 -3.69
C HIS A 25 7.96 5.48 -3.88
N TYR A 26 8.54 4.51 -3.20
CA TYR A 26 8.03 3.15 -3.16
C TYR A 26 8.28 2.56 -1.79
N GLY A 27 7.50 1.53 -1.48
CA GLY A 27 7.68 0.82 -0.25
C GLY A 27 7.00 -0.53 -0.24
N ALA A 28 7.43 -1.31 0.74
CA ALA A 28 6.94 -2.64 0.99
C ALA A 28 6.90 -2.85 2.50
N GLY A 29 6.09 -3.79 2.94
CA GLY A 29 5.99 -4.06 4.36
C GLY A 29 5.40 -5.42 4.68
N ILE A 30 5.09 -5.58 5.96
CA ILE A 30 4.41 -6.75 6.49
C ILE A 30 3.20 -6.22 7.25
N GLY A 31 2.04 -6.81 6.98
CA GLY A 31 0.81 -6.46 7.66
C GLY A 31 -0.15 -7.62 7.73
N ALA A 32 -1.33 -7.37 8.24
CA ALA A 32 -2.44 -8.31 8.21
C ALA A 32 -3.65 -7.62 7.60
N VAL A 33 -4.35 -8.31 6.71
CA VAL A 33 -5.60 -7.83 6.12
C VAL A 33 -6.75 -8.69 6.61
N LEU A 34 -7.88 -8.05 6.91
CA LEU A 34 -9.12 -8.77 7.17
C LEU A 34 -9.68 -9.31 5.84
N GLY A 35 -9.72 -10.64 5.73
CA GLY A 35 -10.20 -11.36 4.56
C GLY A 35 -11.72 -11.51 4.53
N THR A 36 -12.23 -12.17 3.50
CA THR A 36 -13.68 -12.34 3.25
C THR A 36 -14.41 -13.22 4.27
N ASN A 37 -13.68 -13.99 5.07
CA ASN A 37 -14.24 -14.90 6.07
C ASN A 37 -14.04 -14.37 7.50
N ASP A 38 -13.80 -13.05 7.63
CA ASP A 38 -13.40 -12.40 8.88
C ASP A 38 -12.09 -12.93 9.49
N ASP A 39 -11.30 -13.65 8.69
CA ASP A 39 -9.98 -14.14 9.04
C ASP A 39 -8.92 -13.05 8.83
N TRP A 40 -8.04 -12.87 9.81
CA TRP A 40 -6.83 -12.05 9.64
C TRP A 40 -5.78 -12.84 8.85
N LEU A 41 -5.46 -12.34 7.66
CA LEU A 41 -4.48 -12.96 6.77
C LEU A 41 -3.18 -12.16 6.76
N PRO A 42 -2.01 -12.79 7.00
CA PRO A 42 -0.74 -12.13 6.80
C PRO A 42 -0.62 -11.67 5.34
N SER A 43 -0.09 -10.48 5.13
CA SER A 43 -0.05 -9.81 3.83
C SER A 43 1.23 -9.02 3.63
N LEU A 44 1.59 -8.86 2.36
CA LEU A 44 2.69 -8.03 1.91
C LEU A 44 2.10 -6.79 1.21
N PRO A 45 1.90 -5.68 1.94
CA PRO A 45 1.57 -4.40 1.33
C PRO A 45 2.73 -3.90 0.46
N LEU A 46 2.39 -3.41 -0.73
CA LEU A 46 3.31 -2.82 -1.69
C LEU A 46 2.72 -1.50 -2.17
N PHE A 47 3.54 -0.48 -2.35
CA PHE A 47 3.10 0.78 -2.94
C PHE A 47 4.19 1.44 -3.78
N VAL A 48 3.72 2.14 -4.81
CA VAL A 48 4.52 3.03 -5.65
C VAL A 48 3.73 4.29 -5.90
N GLY A 49 4.37 5.45 -5.81
CA GLY A 49 3.70 6.70 -6.07
C GLY A 49 4.66 7.85 -6.24
N ALA A 50 4.07 9.03 -6.25
CA ALA A 50 4.78 10.28 -6.29
C ALA A 50 4.25 11.22 -5.21
N ASN A 51 5.17 12.01 -4.67
CA ASN A 51 4.92 13.09 -3.77
C ASN A 51 5.13 14.41 -4.49
N LEU A 52 4.14 15.31 -4.41
CA LEU A 52 4.20 16.66 -4.93
C LEU A 52 3.97 17.66 -3.79
N GLY A 53 4.85 18.64 -3.62
CA GLY A 53 4.65 19.69 -2.62
C GLY A 53 5.93 20.31 -2.09
N ARG A 54 5.82 21.07 -1.01
CA ARG A 54 6.98 21.66 -0.31
C ARG A 54 7.65 20.59 0.55
N SER A 55 8.92 20.79 0.92
CA SER A 55 9.74 19.79 1.65
C SER A 55 8.99 19.10 2.80
N ASN A 56 8.25 19.86 3.61
CA ASN A 56 7.62 19.35 4.83
C ASN A 56 6.15 18.96 4.67
N ASN A 57 5.50 19.36 3.56
CA ASN A 57 4.07 19.13 3.34
C ASN A 57 3.88 18.65 1.90
N LYS A 58 3.54 17.38 1.76
CA LYS A 58 3.54 16.66 0.48
C LYS A 58 2.16 16.09 0.22
N PHE A 59 1.62 16.35 -0.95
CA PHE A 59 0.50 15.59 -1.49
C PHE A 59 1.04 14.30 -2.11
N GLU A 60 0.40 13.19 -1.80
CA GLU A 60 0.79 11.87 -2.29
C GLU A 60 -0.26 11.37 -3.28
N PHE A 61 0.19 10.79 -4.38
CA PHE A 61 -0.66 10.02 -5.26
C PHE A 61 0.07 8.77 -5.74
N GLY A 62 -0.62 7.66 -5.89
CA GLY A 62 0.03 6.44 -6.35
C GLY A 62 -0.88 5.24 -6.39
N LEU A 63 -0.25 4.08 -6.54
CA LEU A 63 -0.86 2.77 -6.51
C LEU A 63 -0.34 2.03 -5.28
N ALA A 64 -1.26 1.50 -4.49
CA ALA A 64 -0.95 0.59 -3.39
C ALA A 64 -1.68 -0.73 -3.62
N GLY A 65 -1.17 -1.83 -3.09
CA GLY A 65 -1.80 -3.13 -3.19
C GLY A 65 -1.32 -4.05 -2.09
N PHE A 66 -1.99 -5.19 -1.95
CA PHE A 66 -1.65 -6.19 -0.95
C PHE A 66 -1.57 -7.56 -1.60
N ILE A 67 -0.53 -8.31 -1.28
CA ILE A 67 -0.44 -9.74 -1.62
C ILE A 67 -0.76 -10.52 -0.36
N THR A 68 -1.85 -11.28 -0.35
CA THR A 68 -2.16 -12.14 0.80
C THR A 68 -1.28 -13.39 0.76
N THR A 69 -0.72 -13.77 1.91
CA THR A 69 0.09 -15.00 2.01
C THR A 69 -0.76 -16.24 1.72
N LYS A 70 -2.04 -16.25 2.11
CA LYS A 70 -2.96 -17.36 1.84
C LYS A 70 -3.13 -17.62 0.35
N GLU A 71 -3.37 -16.59 -0.47
CA GLU A 71 -3.49 -16.73 -1.93
C GLU A 71 -2.16 -17.12 -2.58
N TYR A 72 -1.03 -16.59 -2.07
CA TYR A 72 0.31 -16.98 -2.52
C TYR A 72 0.62 -18.46 -2.24
N PHE A 73 0.30 -18.96 -1.04
CA PHE A 73 0.57 -20.35 -0.66
C PHE A 73 -0.46 -21.35 -1.21
N SER A 74 -1.74 -21.00 -1.29
CA SER A 74 -2.76 -21.88 -1.85
C SER A 74 -2.49 -22.18 -3.33
N ASN A 75 -2.03 -21.16 -4.08
CA ASN A 75 -1.70 -21.32 -5.50
C ASN A 75 -0.40 -22.10 -5.75
N ARG A 76 0.54 -22.12 -4.78
CA ARG A 76 1.78 -22.91 -4.88
C ARG A 76 1.63 -24.36 -4.41
N LEU A 77 0.84 -24.62 -3.37
CA LEU A 77 0.72 -25.96 -2.78
C LEU A 77 -0.23 -26.87 -3.57
N ASN A 78 -1.27 -26.33 -4.20
CA ASN A 78 -2.22 -27.14 -4.97
C ASN A 78 -1.76 -27.46 -6.41
N ASN A 79 -0.75 -26.76 -6.96
CA ASN A 79 -0.34 -26.90 -8.38
C ASN A 79 1.06 -27.51 -8.57
N CYS A 80 1.62 -28.21 -7.58
CA CYS A 80 2.85 -28.99 -7.75
C CYS A 80 2.62 -30.47 -8.11
N PHE A 81 1.41 -30.85 -8.56
CA PHE A 81 1.13 -32.23 -8.99
C PHE A 81 0.58 -32.41 -10.40
N ASP A 82 0.03 -31.37 -11.03
CA ASP A 82 -0.24 -31.37 -12.47
C ASP A 82 -0.78 -30.00 -12.89
N CYS A 83 -0.50 -29.59 -14.13
CA CYS A 83 -1.08 -28.48 -14.90
C CYS A 83 -0.19 -27.23 -15.12
N GLU A 84 0.21 -27.09 -16.39
CA GLU A 84 0.28 -25.82 -17.11
C GLU A 84 -1.04 -25.05 -16.91
N GLY A 85 -1.05 -24.04 -16.05
CA GLY A 85 -2.23 -23.22 -15.79
C GLY A 85 -1.81 -21.76 -15.64
N ASP A 86 -2.47 -20.89 -16.39
CA ASP A 86 -2.21 -19.46 -16.43
C ASP A 86 -2.33 -18.85 -15.03
N PHE A 87 -1.20 -18.41 -14.46
CA PHE A 87 -1.12 -17.91 -13.08
C PHE A 87 -1.70 -16.49 -12.98
N SER A 88 -3.02 -16.32 -13.08
CA SER A 88 -3.65 -15.02 -12.84
C SER A 88 -3.82 -14.77 -11.33
N THR A 89 -2.73 -14.43 -10.65
CA THR A 89 -2.81 -13.90 -9.28
C THR A 89 -3.50 -12.54 -9.34
N ILE A 90 -4.76 -12.45 -8.88
CA ILE A 90 -5.48 -11.18 -8.80
C ILE A 90 -4.87 -10.40 -7.63
N VAL A 91 -3.97 -9.45 -7.91
CA VAL A 91 -3.44 -8.53 -6.90
C VAL A 91 -4.42 -7.36 -6.76
N PRO A 92 -5.12 -7.20 -5.63
CA PRO A 92 -5.93 -6.02 -5.41
C PRO A 92 -5.01 -4.81 -5.33
N PHE A 93 -5.26 -3.82 -6.18
CA PHE A 93 -4.59 -2.53 -6.13
C PHE A 93 -5.62 -1.41 -5.91
N THR A 94 -5.15 -0.33 -5.32
CA THR A 94 -5.90 0.86 -4.97
C THR A 94 -5.14 2.05 -5.53
N LEU A 95 -5.87 2.99 -6.13
CA LEU A 95 -5.32 4.33 -6.29
C LEU A 95 -5.39 4.99 -4.93
N TYR A 96 -4.30 5.58 -4.46
CA TYR A 96 -4.33 6.37 -3.24
C TYR A 96 -4.04 7.83 -3.51
N LEU A 97 -4.75 8.70 -2.79
CA LEU A 97 -4.54 10.14 -2.76
C LEU A 97 -4.44 10.57 -1.31
N GLY A 98 -3.39 11.27 -0.95
CA GLY A 98 -3.12 11.58 0.45
C GLY A 98 -2.27 12.81 0.68
N PHE A 99 -1.98 13.02 1.95
CA PHE A 99 -1.15 14.08 2.46
C PHE A 99 -0.17 13.50 3.48
N LYS A 100 1.09 13.89 3.36
CA LYS A 100 2.16 13.52 4.29
C LYS A 100 2.86 14.77 4.81
N HIS A 101 3.09 14.80 6.11
CA HIS A 101 3.81 15.86 6.79
C HIS A 101 5.12 15.32 7.37
N TYR A 102 6.24 15.86 6.90
CA TYR A 102 7.57 15.53 7.39
C TYR A 102 8.07 16.59 8.39
N PRO A 103 8.91 16.19 9.36
CA PRO A 103 9.57 17.13 10.26
C PRO A 103 10.48 18.08 9.46
N LYS A 104 10.61 19.33 9.94
CA LYS A 104 11.37 20.39 9.23
C LYS A 104 12.82 20.01 8.94
N ASP A 105 13.42 19.27 9.86
CA ASP A 105 14.83 18.88 9.80
C ASP A 105 15.03 17.55 9.04
N GLY A 106 13.99 16.98 8.43
CA GLY A 106 14.05 15.71 7.68
C GLY A 106 14.22 14.45 8.54
N ASN A 107 14.57 14.61 9.83
CA ASN A 107 14.71 13.55 10.81
C ASN A 107 13.63 13.66 11.90
N GLY A 108 12.91 12.57 12.17
CA GLY A 108 11.86 12.54 13.19
C GLY A 108 10.55 11.92 12.73
N PHE A 109 9.54 12.03 13.58
CA PHE A 109 8.21 11.49 13.32
C PHE A 109 7.51 12.24 12.18
N PHE A 110 6.96 11.47 11.24
CA PHE A 110 6.06 11.96 10.21
C PHE A 110 4.71 11.28 10.35
N TYR A 111 3.66 11.92 9.85
CA TYR A 111 2.35 11.31 9.70
C TYR A 111 1.87 11.43 8.26
N HIS A 112 1.01 10.51 7.87
CA HIS A 112 0.34 10.58 6.58
C HIS A 112 -1.11 10.13 6.71
N ILE A 113 -1.98 10.75 5.92
CA ILE A 113 -3.38 10.41 5.79
C ILE A 113 -3.64 10.23 4.30
N ASN A 114 -4.19 9.10 3.91
CA ASN A 114 -4.54 8.85 2.52
C ASN A 114 -5.97 8.32 2.40
N THR A 115 -6.52 8.51 1.22
CA THR A 115 -7.73 7.84 0.77
C THR A 115 -7.30 6.70 -0.13
N GLN A 116 -7.90 5.53 0.05
CA GLN A 116 -7.61 4.32 -0.73
C GLN A 116 -8.92 3.75 -1.26
N PRO A 117 -9.49 4.31 -2.35
CA PRO A 117 -10.54 3.61 -3.09
C PRO A 117 -10.00 2.26 -3.61
N ILE A 118 -10.64 1.17 -3.19
CA ILE A 118 -10.29 -0.17 -3.67
C ILE A 118 -10.83 -0.33 -5.09
N LEU A 119 -9.94 -0.50 -6.07
CA LEU A 119 -10.29 -0.87 -7.44
C LEU A 119 -10.14 -2.39 -7.59
N ILE A 120 -11.26 -3.11 -7.53
CA ILE A 120 -11.27 -4.54 -7.86
C ILE A 120 -11.53 -4.65 -9.36
N THR A 121 -10.68 -5.38 -10.06
CA THR A 121 -10.66 -5.57 -11.53
C THR A 121 -12.00 -5.99 -12.17
N ASN A 122 -13.02 -6.35 -11.38
CA ASN A 122 -14.35 -6.76 -11.85
C ASN A 122 -15.51 -5.85 -11.39
N SER A 123 -15.25 -4.66 -10.83
CA SER A 123 -16.31 -3.74 -10.39
C SER A 123 -15.96 -2.29 -10.72
N TYR A 124 -16.70 -1.70 -11.67
CA TYR A 124 -16.60 -0.28 -12.05
C TYR A 124 -17.16 0.69 -11.01
N LEU A 125 -17.75 0.19 -9.93
CA LEU A 125 -18.23 1.01 -8.82
C LEU A 125 -17.08 1.27 -7.84
N PRO A 126 -16.61 2.52 -7.72
CA PRO A 126 -15.65 2.88 -6.68
C PRO A 126 -16.30 2.62 -5.33
N VAL A 127 -15.73 1.68 -4.58
CA VAL A 127 -16.09 1.46 -3.18
C VAL A 127 -15.75 2.76 -2.43
N LEU A 128 -16.58 3.13 -1.45
CA LEU A 128 -16.35 4.32 -0.60
C LEU A 128 -14.88 4.46 -0.23
N PRO A 129 -14.27 5.66 -0.36
CA PRO A 129 -12.86 5.83 -0.10
C PRO A 129 -12.56 5.47 1.36
N TRP A 130 -11.72 4.47 1.57
CA TRP A 130 -11.22 4.13 2.89
C TRP A 130 -10.19 5.18 3.29
N ILE A 131 -10.28 5.67 4.53
CA ILE A 131 -9.27 6.58 5.07
C ILE A 131 -8.20 5.72 5.74
N GLY A 132 -7.00 5.74 5.17
CA GLY A 132 -5.80 5.23 5.81
C GLY A 132 -5.10 6.36 6.56
N ALA A 133 -4.60 6.06 7.76
CA ALA A 133 -3.74 6.96 8.51
C ALA A 133 -2.55 6.17 9.03
N GLY A 134 -1.38 6.80 9.07
CA GLY A 134 -0.17 6.18 9.56
C GLY A 134 0.80 7.19 10.14
N VAL A 135 1.66 6.68 11.02
CA VAL A 135 2.79 7.41 11.59
C VAL A 135 4.05 6.62 11.27
N GLY A 136 5.16 7.33 11.06
CA GLY A 136 6.44 6.72 10.79
C GLY A 136 7.57 7.59 11.27
N TYR A 137 8.80 7.09 11.15
CA TYR A 137 10.00 7.84 11.48
C TYR A 137 10.84 8.01 10.21
N SER A 138 11.16 9.26 9.89
CA SER A 138 12.04 9.62 8.78
C SER A 138 13.46 9.75 9.30
N PHE A 139 14.41 9.13 8.61
CA PHE A 139 15.84 9.31 8.88
C PHE A 139 16.44 10.26 7.86
N LEU A 140 17.18 11.27 8.33
CA LEU A 140 18.01 12.11 7.47
C LEU A 140 19.00 11.21 6.71
N LYS A 141 19.05 11.35 5.39
CA LYS A 141 20.03 10.65 4.56
C LYS A 141 21.42 11.26 4.85
N GLN A 142 22.34 10.44 5.37
CA GLN A 142 23.77 10.79 5.46
C GLN A 142 24.39 10.88 4.06
#